data_AF-A0A563EEX9-F1
#
_entry.id   AF-A0A563EEX9-F1
#
_cell.length_a   1.000
_cell.length_b   1.000
_cell.length_c   1.000
_cell.angle_alpha   90.00
_cell.angle_beta   90.00
_cell.angle_gamma   90.00
#
_symmetry.space_group_name_H-M   'P 1'
#
loop_
_entity.id
_entity.type
_entity.pdbx_description
1 polymer ?
#
loop_
_entity_poly.entity_id
_entity_poly.type
_entity_poly.pdbx_seq_one_letter_code
_entity_poly.pdbx_strand_id
1 'polypeptide(L)'
;MTADSGHADSVDGPIGHPTGGLPTPLAETLRYGPFHRALREAIAHRGLSLARLRAHLEQLGVQVGQSTLSYWQRGLRHPEVPRAIGTVRALETVLRLPPESLLGLIGPRPQPYAPRPVPAAFAELASAWAETAPLLAEFESVPEAGRGNAELEVLSVHDTVSIGMHREQRAITTRLVVRAMRQGPDRYLAVHQGDEGSLIDNALVRAGEGCRQGRLRRQNVSRGLAVELLFDRRLAEGEEHVFSFTIVDDTGGPTPGHHRTFRDACASYLLQLSFHRRALPARCIKQFRVSAEATPVDVEELVCGLGGVVSAYYGHVGPGIAGVAVEWT
;
A
#
# COMPACT_ATOMS: atom_id res chain seq x y z
N MET A 1 82.27 17.36 -15.30
CA MET A 1 81.40 17.97 -14.28
C MET A 1 80.03 18.11 -14.93
N THR A 2 79.01 17.39 -14.42
CA THR A 2 77.53 17.53 -14.63
C THR A 2 77.01 17.51 -16.08
N ALA A 3 76.26 16.52 -16.60
CA ALA A 3 75.00 15.88 -16.17
C ALA A 3 73.79 16.82 -16.08
N ASP A 4 72.69 16.39 -16.73
CA ASP A 4 71.29 16.82 -16.62
C ASP A 4 70.93 18.20 -17.23
N SER A 5 69.93 18.38 -18.09
CA SER A 5 68.52 17.99 -17.93
C SER A 5 67.69 18.46 -19.16
N GLY A 6 66.59 17.77 -19.48
CA GLY A 6 65.59 18.30 -20.44
C GLY A 6 64.69 17.28 -21.16
N HIS A 7 64.06 16.35 -20.44
CA HIS A 7 62.90 15.59 -20.93
C HIS A 7 61.82 15.62 -19.85
N ALA A 8 60.64 16.15 -20.17
CA ALA A 8 59.33 15.65 -19.72
C ALA A 8 58.21 16.63 -20.09
N ASP A 9 57.15 16.05 -20.65
CA ASP A 9 55.84 16.61 -20.86
C ASP A 9 55.26 17.25 -19.59
N SER A 10 54.57 18.38 -19.77
CA SER A 10 53.67 18.94 -18.74
C SER A 10 52.61 19.79 -19.43
N VAL A 11 51.51 19.15 -19.81
CA VAL A 11 50.21 19.83 -19.99
C VAL A 11 49.26 19.21 -18.96
N ASP A 12 49.44 19.62 -17.71
CA ASP A 12 48.46 19.44 -16.64
C ASP A 12 47.29 20.40 -16.90
N GLY A 13 46.28 19.90 -17.61
CA GLY A 13 44.92 20.44 -17.55
C GLY A 13 44.15 19.73 -16.44
N PRO A 14 43.52 20.43 -15.49
CA PRO A 14 42.88 19.79 -14.34
C PRO A 14 41.76 18.86 -14.81
N ILE A 15 41.89 17.58 -14.46
CA ILE A 15 40.84 16.58 -14.61
C ILE A 15 39.68 16.99 -13.70
N GLY A 16 38.72 17.71 -14.28
CA GLY A 16 37.48 18.07 -13.62
C GLY A 16 36.78 16.81 -13.11
N HIS A 17 36.57 16.74 -11.80
CA HIS A 17 35.63 15.81 -11.19
C HIS A 17 34.24 16.06 -11.76
N PRO A 18 33.56 15.06 -12.36
CA PRO A 18 32.12 15.15 -12.51
C PRO A 18 31.50 14.83 -11.15
N THR A 19 31.30 15.85 -10.31
CA THR A 19 30.18 15.87 -9.34
C THR A 19 28.89 16.06 -10.13
N GLY A 20 28.58 15.08 -10.99
CA GLY A 20 27.34 15.01 -11.74
C GLY A 20 26.27 14.40 -10.85
N GLY A 21 25.20 15.14 -10.59
CA GLY A 21 23.98 14.56 -10.04
C GLY A 21 23.54 13.34 -10.85
N LEU A 22 22.86 12.39 -10.20
CA LEU A 22 22.26 11.25 -10.89
C LEU A 22 21.43 11.77 -12.08
N PRO A 23 21.54 11.19 -13.28
CA PRO A 23 20.66 11.53 -14.39
C PRO A 23 19.20 11.46 -13.92
N THR A 24 18.39 12.46 -14.26
CA THR A 24 16.98 12.55 -13.81
C THR A 24 16.19 11.24 -13.99
N PRO A 25 16.33 10.50 -15.12
CA PRO A 25 15.64 9.22 -15.27
C PRO A 25 16.09 8.16 -14.25
N LEU A 26 17.38 8.12 -13.89
CA LEU A 26 17.90 7.20 -12.89
C LEU A 26 17.43 7.61 -11.48
N ALA A 27 17.41 8.91 -11.18
CA ALA A 27 16.92 9.42 -9.91
C ALA A 27 15.42 9.09 -9.70
N GLU A 28 14.60 9.22 -10.75
CA GLU A 28 13.19 8.82 -10.72
C GLU A 28 13.01 7.31 -10.55
N THR A 29 13.77 6.48 -11.29
CA THR A 29 13.72 5.02 -11.14
C THR A 29 14.17 4.58 -9.75
N LEU A 30 15.16 5.23 -9.14
CA LEU A 30 15.60 4.94 -7.78
C LEU A 30 14.56 5.33 -6.71
N ARG A 31 13.66 6.28 -7.01
CA ARG A 31 12.63 6.75 -6.07
C ARG A 31 11.31 6.00 -6.17
N TYR A 32 10.91 5.61 -7.39
CA TYR A 32 9.58 5.06 -7.67
C TYR A 32 9.58 3.79 -8.53
N GLY A 33 10.75 3.41 -9.07
CA GLY A 33 10.87 2.29 -9.99
C GLY A 33 11.02 0.94 -9.28
N PRO A 34 10.73 -0.18 -9.98
CA PRO A 34 10.97 -1.50 -9.41
C PRO A 34 12.48 -1.78 -9.27
N PHE A 35 12.88 -2.45 -8.18
CA PHE A 35 14.29 -2.74 -7.84
C PHE A 35 15.14 -3.25 -9.01
N HIS A 36 14.64 -4.21 -9.81
CA HIS A 36 15.41 -4.78 -10.92
C HIS A 36 15.77 -3.75 -11.99
N ARG A 37 14.84 -2.81 -12.26
CA ARG A 37 15.04 -1.74 -13.23
C ARG A 37 16.02 -0.71 -12.68
N ALA A 38 15.85 -0.32 -11.42
CA ALA A 38 16.77 0.58 -10.71
C ALA A 38 18.20 0.01 -10.67
N LEU A 39 18.35 -1.26 -10.33
CA LEU A 39 19.63 -1.95 -10.32
C LEU A 39 20.26 -2.02 -11.72
N ARG A 40 19.49 -2.35 -12.75
CA ARG A 40 19.97 -2.40 -14.15
C ARG A 40 20.46 -1.03 -14.62
N GLU A 41 19.68 0.03 -14.37
CA GLU A 41 20.02 1.39 -14.77
C GLU A 41 21.22 1.93 -13.98
N ALA A 42 21.31 1.62 -12.69
CA ALA A 42 22.47 1.96 -11.87
C ALA A 42 23.75 1.26 -12.33
N ILE A 43 23.69 -0.03 -12.66
CA ILE A 43 24.85 -0.78 -13.21
C ILE A 43 25.29 -0.19 -14.56
N ALA A 44 24.32 0.10 -15.44
CA ALA A 44 24.59 0.69 -16.75
C ALA A 44 25.22 2.08 -16.61
N HIS A 45 24.69 2.93 -15.73
CA HIS A 45 25.23 4.26 -15.45
C HIS A 45 26.66 4.20 -14.91
N ARG A 46 26.98 3.17 -14.13
CA ARG A 46 28.32 2.94 -13.57
C ARG A 46 29.28 2.27 -14.53
N GLY A 47 28.80 1.79 -15.68
CA GLY A 47 29.62 1.11 -16.69
C GLY A 47 30.27 -0.20 -16.19
N LEU A 48 29.68 -0.85 -15.18
CA LEU A 48 30.24 -2.07 -14.60
C LEU A 48 29.63 -3.32 -15.27
N SER A 49 30.49 -4.29 -15.60
CA SER A 49 30.02 -5.64 -15.90
C SER A 49 29.67 -6.38 -14.60
N LEU A 50 28.80 -7.40 -14.67
CA LEU A 50 28.43 -8.19 -13.50
C LEU A 50 29.64 -8.87 -12.83
N ALA A 51 30.64 -9.27 -13.62
CA ALA A 51 31.88 -9.85 -13.10
C ALA A 51 32.70 -8.83 -12.29
N ARG A 52 32.81 -7.59 -12.77
CA ARG A 52 33.50 -6.49 -12.04
C ARG A 52 32.72 -6.06 -10.81
N LEU A 53 31.39 -5.99 -10.90
CA LEU A 53 30.52 -5.70 -9.77
C LEU A 53 30.72 -6.74 -8.66
N ARG A 54 30.73 -8.03 -9.00
CA ARG A 54 31.01 -9.11 -8.04
C ARG A 54 32.38 -8.96 -7.38
N ALA A 55 33.43 -8.71 -8.15
CA ALA A 55 34.78 -8.53 -7.59
C ALA A 55 34.86 -7.39 -6.57
N HIS A 56 34.17 -6.26 -6.83
CA HIS A 56 34.10 -5.15 -5.87
C HIS A 56 33.28 -5.48 -4.62
N LEU A 57 32.23 -6.29 -4.74
CA LEU A 57 31.47 -6.76 -3.57
C LEU A 57 32.29 -7.72 -2.71
N GLU A 58 33.08 -8.61 -3.33
CA GLU A 58 33.99 -9.51 -2.63
C GLU A 58 35.07 -8.74 -1.85
N GLN A 59 35.58 -7.63 -2.41
CA GLN A 59 36.50 -6.71 -1.70
C GLN A 59 35.86 -6.05 -0.46
N LEU A 60 34.54 -5.88 -0.45
CA LEU A 60 33.77 -5.40 0.71
C LEU A 60 33.35 -6.54 1.66
N GLY A 61 33.87 -7.75 1.46
CA GLY A 61 33.53 -8.93 2.27
C GLY A 61 32.16 -9.53 1.97
N VAL A 62 31.48 -9.10 0.90
CA VAL A 62 30.14 -9.58 0.53
C VAL A 62 30.24 -10.62 -0.59
N GLN A 63 29.90 -11.86 -0.27
CA GLN A 63 29.88 -12.96 -1.22
C GLN A 63 28.50 -13.05 -1.90
N VAL A 64 28.43 -12.77 -3.20
CA VAL A 64 27.21 -12.95 -4.01
C VAL A 64 27.54 -13.54 -5.39
N GLY A 65 26.77 -14.55 -5.79
CA GLY A 65 26.96 -15.19 -7.09
C GLY A 65 26.62 -14.26 -8.26
N GLN A 66 27.37 -14.36 -9.36
CA GLN A 66 27.09 -13.61 -10.58
C GLN A 66 25.71 -13.96 -11.18
N SER A 67 25.26 -15.21 -11.02
CA SER A 67 23.92 -15.68 -11.38
C SER A 67 22.83 -14.98 -10.57
N THR A 68 23.03 -14.78 -9.26
CA THR A 68 22.12 -14.05 -8.39
C THR A 68 21.97 -12.59 -8.83
N LEU A 69 23.09 -11.90 -9.11
CA LEU A 69 23.06 -10.52 -9.62
C LEU A 69 22.37 -10.41 -10.99
N SER A 70 22.58 -11.40 -11.87
CA SER A 70 21.90 -11.49 -13.17
C SER A 70 20.38 -11.68 -13.00
N TYR A 71 19.95 -12.57 -12.10
CA TYR A 71 18.54 -12.79 -11.81
C TYR A 71 17.87 -11.55 -11.20
N TRP A 72 18.58 -10.81 -10.34
CA TRP A 72 18.12 -9.56 -9.77
C TRP A 72 17.96 -8.46 -10.83
N GLN A 73 18.92 -8.31 -11.74
CA GLN A 73 18.86 -7.33 -12.83
C GLN A 73 17.70 -7.61 -13.82
N ARG A 74 17.40 -8.89 -14.05
CA ARG A 74 16.31 -9.33 -14.95
C ARG A 74 14.94 -9.37 -14.28
N GLY A 75 14.87 -9.12 -12.96
CA GLY A 75 13.62 -9.22 -12.18
C GLY A 75 13.12 -10.65 -11.99
N LEU A 76 13.95 -11.66 -12.28
CA LEU A 76 13.61 -13.09 -12.14
C LEU A 76 13.70 -13.56 -10.68
N ARG A 77 14.46 -12.86 -9.85
CA ARG A 77 14.49 -13.02 -8.38
C ARG A 77 14.56 -11.65 -7.73
N HIS A 78 13.97 -11.55 -6.55
CA HIS A 78 14.05 -10.36 -5.71
C HIS A 78 15.03 -10.61 -4.55
N PRO A 79 15.76 -9.59 -4.06
CA PRO A 79 16.53 -9.72 -2.84
C PRO A 79 15.63 -10.04 -1.63
N GLU A 80 15.97 -11.09 -0.89
CA GLU A 80 15.22 -11.54 0.29
C GLU A 80 15.74 -10.86 1.56
N VAL A 81 14.91 -10.00 2.17
CA VAL A 81 15.18 -9.33 3.44
C VAL A 81 14.87 -10.30 4.60
N PRO A 82 15.68 -10.37 5.69
CA PRO A 82 16.78 -9.47 6.05
C PRO A 82 18.15 -9.85 5.47
N ARG A 83 18.30 -11.06 4.93
CA ARG A 83 19.59 -11.61 4.49
C ARG A 83 20.27 -10.76 3.41
N ALA A 84 19.49 -10.14 2.53
CA ALA A 84 20.00 -9.33 1.44
C ALA A 84 20.36 -7.88 1.81
N ILE A 85 20.05 -7.40 3.03
CA ILE A 85 20.31 -6.00 3.42
C ILE A 85 21.79 -5.65 3.28
N GLY A 86 22.68 -6.49 3.82
CA GLY A 86 24.13 -6.26 3.74
C GLY A 86 24.63 -6.24 2.30
N THR A 87 24.11 -7.13 1.45
CA THR A 87 24.46 -7.19 0.02
C THR A 87 23.98 -5.96 -0.75
N VAL A 88 22.77 -5.48 -0.48
CA VAL A 88 22.20 -4.31 -1.18
C VAL A 88 22.87 -3.01 -0.74
N ARG A 89 23.24 -2.86 0.54
CA ARG A 89 24.08 -1.73 0.99
C ARG A 89 25.44 -1.73 0.32
N ALA A 90 26.08 -2.89 0.17
CA ALA A 90 27.34 -2.99 -0.57
C ALA A 90 27.17 -2.64 -2.05
N LEU A 91 26.03 -3.00 -2.66
CA LEU A 91 25.70 -2.59 -4.03
C LEU A 91 25.58 -1.06 -4.16
N GLU A 92 24.89 -0.38 -3.26
CA GLU A 92 24.79 1.09 -3.25
C GLU A 92 26.18 1.74 -3.18
N THR A 93 27.06 1.22 -2.32
CA THR A 93 28.44 1.70 -2.18
C THR A 93 29.24 1.52 -3.47
N VAL A 94 29.24 0.32 -4.07
CA VAL A 94 30.00 0.04 -5.30
C VAL A 94 29.45 0.87 -6.48
N LEU A 95 28.13 1.03 -6.54
CA LEU A 95 27.44 1.80 -7.55
C LEU A 95 27.46 3.32 -7.26
N ARG A 96 28.07 3.77 -6.14
CA ARG A 96 28.06 5.16 -5.62
C ARG A 96 26.67 5.81 -5.74
N LEU A 97 25.66 5.10 -5.28
CA LEU A 97 24.30 5.63 -5.14
C LEU A 97 24.17 6.34 -3.79
N PRO A 98 23.22 7.27 -3.64
CA PRO A 98 22.86 7.78 -2.32
C PRO A 98 22.46 6.61 -1.41
N PRO A 99 22.78 6.67 -0.11
CA PRO A 99 22.39 5.63 0.84
C PRO A 99 20.88 5.36 0.78
N GLU A 100 20.48 4.11 0.95
CA GLU A 100 19.08 3.68 1.01
C GLU A 100 18.28 3.84 -0.30
N SER A 101 18.94 4.17 -1.43
CA SER A 101 18.30 4.31 -2.76
C SER A 101 17.83 2.97 -3.35
N LEU A 102 18.61 1.90 -3.21
CA LEU A 102 18.20 0.55 -3.59
C LEU A 102 17.56 -0.17 -2.39
N LEU A 103 17.98 0.16 -1.16
CA LEU A 103 17.44 -0.45 0.04
C LEU A 103 15.95 -0.11 0.24
N GLY A 104 15.56 1.13 -0.04
CA GLY A 104 14.16 1.55 -0.03
C GLY A 104 13.29 0.81 -1.05
N LEU A 105 13.89 0.31 -2.14
CA LEU A 105 13.19 -0.47 -3.18
C LEU A 105 13.09 -1.97 -2.88
N ILE A 106 13.89 -2.47 -1.93
CA ILE A 106 13.80 -3.84 -1.41
C ILE A 106 13.06 -3.91 -0.07
N GLY A 107 12.55 -2.77 0.42
CA GLY A 107 11.64 -2.70 1.57
C GLY A 107 10.57 -3.79 1.45
N PRO A 108 10.05 -4.30 2.59
CA PRO A 108 9.36 -5.59 2.66
C PRO A 108 8.30 -5.72 1.57
N ARG A 109 8.67 -6.31 0.44
CA ARG A 109 7.75 -6.52 -0.66
C ARG A 109 6.86 -7.69 -0.24
N PRO A 110 5.53 -7.57 -0.34
CA PRO A 110 4.64 -8.66 -0.01
C PRO A 110 5.04 -9.87 -0.86
N GLN A 111 5.40 -10.94 -0.16
CA GLN A 111 5.59 -12.26 -0.75
C GLN A 111 4.35 -12.58 -1.60
N PRO A 112 4.47 -13.11 -2.83
CA PRO A 112 3.31 -13.72 -3.48
C PRO A 112 2.74 -14.74 -2.50
N TYR A 113 1.51 -14.49 -2.06
CA TYR A 113 0.84 -15.24 -1.03
C TYR A 113 0.76 -16.70 -1.48
N ALA A 114 1.67 -17.54 -0.99
CA ALA A 114 1.41 -18.96 -0.95
C ALA A 114 0.18 -19.12 -0.05
N PRO A 115 -0.88 -19.82 -0.47
CA PRO A 115 -2.07 -20.02 0.35
C PRO A 115 -1.63 -20.73 1.62
N ARG A 116 -1.44 -19.96 2.69
CA ARG A 116 -1.22 -20.50 4.01
C ARG A 116 -2.61 -20.97 4.47
N PRO A 117 -2.77 -22.23 4.90
CA PRO A 117 -4.04 -22.65 5.49
C PRO A 117 -4.36 -21.70 6.63
N VAL A 118 -5.58 -21.16 6.60
CA VAL A 118 -6.11 -20.17 7.54
C VAL A 118 -5.84 -20.66 8.96
N PRO A 119 -4.86 -20.09 9.70
CA PRO A 119 -4.66 -20.48 11.08
C PRO A 119 -5.82 -19.93 11.91
N ALA A 120 -6.03 -20.50 13.10
CA ALA A 120 -7.04 -20.10 14.09
C ALA A 120 -7.15 -18.56 14.37
N ALA A 121 -6.20 -17.75 13.93
CA ALA A 121 -6.21 -16.28 13.91
C ALA A 121 -7.38 -15.65 13.12
N PHE A 122 -8.08 -16.37 12.23
CA PHE A 122 -9.31 -15.86 11.59
C PHE A 122 -10.46 -15.71 12.60
N ALA A 123 -10.46 -16.48 13.69
CA ALA A 123 -11.43 -16.33 14.78
C ALA A 123 -11.15 -15.07 15.63
N GLU A 124 -9.89 -14.63 15.72
CA GLU A 124 -9.52 -13.38 16.43
C GLU A 124 -9.76 -12.14 15.57
N LEU A 125 -9.53 -12.21 14.26
CA LEU A 125 -9.90 -11.16 13.30
C LEU A 125 -11.43 -10.99 13.18
N ALA A 126 -12.19 -12.07 13.42
CA ALA A 126 -13.65 -12.05 13.48
C ALA A 126 -14.20 -11.18 14.63
N SER A 127 -13.38 -10.82 15.64
CA SER A 127 -13.80 -9.84 16.67
C SER A 127 -13.94 -8.42 16.13
N ALA A 128 -13.11 -8.01 15.17
CA ALA A 128 -13.26 -6.75 14.44
C ALA A 128 -14.46 -6.78 13.47
N TRP A 129 -14.99 -7.98 13.17
CA TRP A 129 -16.27 -8.20 12.51
C TRP A 129 -17.37 -8.59 13.48
N ALA A 130 -17.19 -8.59 14.81
CA ALA A 130 -18.17 -9.19 15.72
C ALA A 130 -19.57 -8.58 15.55
N GLU A 131 -19.62 -7.28 15.21
CA GLU A 131 -20.87 -6.55 14.97
C GLU A 131 -21.45 -6.75 13.55
N THR A 132 -20.63 -7.13 12.56
CA THR A 132 -21.03 -7.31 11.16
C THR A 132 -20.97 -8.75 10.65
N ALA A 133 -20.48 -9.69 11.46
CA ALA A 133 -20.42 -11.13 11.18
C ALA A 133 -21.79 -11.75 10.84
N PRO A 134 -22.91 -11.33 11.48
CA PRO A 134 -24.24 -11.80 11.08
C PRO A 134 -24.61 -11.40 9.64
N LEU A 135 -24.23 -10.20 9.20
CA LEU A 135 -24.50 -9.73 7.84
C LEU A 135 -23.70 -10.50 6.80
N LEU A 136 -22.43 -10.82 7.08
CA LEU A 136 -21.60 -11.65 6.21
C LEU A 136 -22.14 -13.08 6.12
N ALA A 137 -22.57 -13.67 7.24
CA ALA A 137 -23.16 -15.00 7.28
C ALA A 137 -24.46 -15.11 6.46
N GLU A 138 -25.27 -14.05 6.40
CA GLU A 138 -26.46 -13.99 5.54
C GLU A 138 -26.12 -14.01 4.04
N PHE A 139 -25.00 -13.41 3.63
CA PHE A 139 -24.49 -13.52 2.25
C PHE A 139 -23.86 -14.89 1.97
N GLU A 140 -23.16 -15.47 2.94
CA GLU A 140 -22.52 -16.80 2.83
C GLU A 140 -23.53 -17.96 2.76
N SER A 141 -24.78 -17.75 3.19
CA SER A 141 -25.88 -18.72 3.04
C SER A 141 -26.30 -18.99 1.58
N VAL A 142 -25.75 -18.25 0.61
CA VAL A 142 -26.00 -18.42 -0.82
C VAL A 142 -24.81 -19.13 -1.48
N PRO A 143 -25.00 -20.32 -2.11
CA PRO A 143 -23.92 -21.16 -2.64
C PRO A 143 -22.99 -20.44 -3.64
N GLU A 144 -23.51 -19.47 -4.39
CA GLU A 144 -22.74 -18.66 -5.37
C GLU A 144 -22.00 -17.47 -4.75
N ALA A 145 -22.35 -17.07 -3.52
CA ALA A 145 -21.70 -16.00 -2.76
C ALA A 145 -20.66 -16.53 -1.75
N GLY A 146 -20.66 -17.84 -1.48
CA GLY A 146 -19.72 -18.52 -0.57
C GLY A 146 -18.25 -18.48 -0.97
N ARG A 147 -17.89 -17.77 -2.05
CA ARG A 147 -16.49 -17.50 -2.44
C ARG A 147 -15.97 -16.13 -1.98
N GLY A 148 -16.81 -15.30 -1.38
CA GLY A 148 -16.41 -14.03 -0.75
C GLY A 148 -15.44 -13.18 -1.58
N ASN A 149 -14.66 -12.33 -0.90
CA ASN A 149 -13.53 -11.64 -1.52
C ASN A 149 -12.26 -12.51 -1.58
N ALA A 150 -12.34 -13.80 -1.23
CA ALA A 150 -11.16 -14.65 -0.99
C ALA A 150 -10.37 -14.98 -2.27
N GLU A 151 -11.02 -14.90 -3.44
CA GLU A 151 -10.37 -15.08 -4.75
C GLU A 151 -9.84 -13.77 -5.34
N LEU A 152 -9.91 -12.66 -4.59
CA LEU A 152 -9.42 -11.34 -4.97
C LEU A 152 -8.31 -10.88 -4.02
N GLU A 153 -7.15 -10.54 -4.58
CA GLU A 153 -6.10 -9.80 -3.89
C GLU A 153 -6.41 -8.30 -3.99
N VAL A 154 -6.44 -7.58 -2.87
CA VAL A 154 -6.62 -6.12 -2.87
C VAL A 154 -5.24 -5.46 -2.99
N LEU A 155 -4.97 -4.81 -4.12
CA LEU A 155 -3.68 -4.17 -4.39
C LEU A 155 -3.62 -2.75 -3.83
N SER A 156 -4.70 -1.99 -4.01
CA SER A 156 -4.77 -0.59 -3.60
C SER A 156 -6.18 -0.22 -3.19
N VAL A 157 -6.27 0.62 -2.16
CA VAL A 157 -7.53 1.22 -1.72
C VAL A 157 -7.36 2.72 -1.55
N HIS A 158 -8.34 3.48 -2.03
CA HIS A 158 -8.48 4.90 -1.75
C HIS A 158 -9.87 5.17 -1.18
N ASP A 159 -9.92 5.51 0.11
CA ASP A 159 -11.13 5.96 0.79
C ASP A 159 -11.11 7.48 0.91
N THR A 160 -12.19 8.12 0.44
CA THR A 160 -12.44 9.56 0.64
C THR A 160 -13.73 9.73 1.42
N VAL A 161 -13.60 10.30 2.62
CA VAL A 161 -14.69 10.49 3.58
C VAL A 161 -15.05 11.97 3.64
N SER A 162 -16.33 12.30 3.50
CA SER A 162 -16.83 13.66 3.71
C SER A 162 -17.52 13.78 5.06
N ILE A 163 -17.12 14.75 5.87
CA ILE A 163 -17.67 15.02 7.20
C ILE A 163 -18.45 16.33 7.17
N GLY A 164 -19.68 16.28 7.66
CA GLY A 164 -20.64 17.37 7.60
C GLY A 164 -20.50 18.39 8.73
N MET A 165 -21.41 19.37 8.73
CA MET A 165 -21.36 20.49 9.67
C MET A 165 -21.75 20.12 11.10
N HIS A 166 -22.43 18.98 11.28
CA HIS A 166 -22.79 18.41 12.57
C HIS A 166 -21.80 17.34 13.02
N ARG A 167 -20.63 17.28 12.37
CA ARG A 167 -19.54 16.32 12.64
C ARG A 167 -19.88 14.89 12.22
N GLU A 168 -20.95 14.70 11.47
CA GLU A 168 -21.42 13.43 10.96
C GLU A 168 -20.62 12.97 9.73
N GLN A 169 -20.32 11.67 9.63
CA GLN A 169 -19.81 11.10 8.39
C GLN A 169 -20.93 11.10 7.35
N ARG A 170 -20.85 11.92 6.31
CA ARG A 170 -21.90 12.01 5.29
C ARG A 170 -21.81 10.95 4.22
N ALA A 171 -20.59 10.67 3.78
CA ALA A 171 -20.34 9.71 2.72
C ALA A 171 -18.90 9.20 2.75
N ILE A 172 -18.74 7.95 2.32
CA ILE A 172 -17.46 7.31 2.04
C ILE A 172 -17.46 6.92 0.58
N THR A 173 -16.52 7.44 -0.21
CA THR A 173 -16.25 6.95 -1.56
C THR A 173 -15.00 6.08 -1.52
N THR A 174 -15.15 4.83 -1.92
CA THR A 174 -14.05 3.87 -1.99
C THR A 174 -13.74 3.56 -3.45
N ARG A 175 -12.46 3.64 -3.81
CA ARG A 175 -11.92 3.13 -5.07
C ARG A 175 -10.93 2.01 -4.77
N LEU A 176 -11.09 0.87 -5.42
CA LEU A 176 -10.20 -0.29 -5.25
C LEU A 176 -9.53 -0.68 -6.55
N VAL A 177 -8.31 -1.19 -6.42
CA VAL A 177 -7.65 -2.03 -7.43
C VAL A 177 -7.55 -3.43 -6.85
N VAL A 178 -8.11 -4.41 -7.55
CA VAL A 178 -8.04 -5.82 -7.16
C VAL A 178 -7.39 -6.64 -8.26
N ARG A 179 -6.80 -7.78 -7.89
CA ARG A 179 -6.32 -8.80 -8.80
C ARG A 179 -7.04 -10.12 -8.55
N ALA A 180 -7.54 -10.74 -9.60
CA ALA A 180 -8.11 -12.07 -9.50
C ALA A 180 -7.00 -13.11 -9.29
N MET A 181 -7.06 -13.82 -8.17
CA MET A 181 -6.09 -14.88 -7.83
C MET A 181 -6.39 -16.20 -8.54
N ARG A 182 -7.61 -16.33 -9.06
CA ARG A 182 -8.11 -17.45 -9.85
C ARG A 182 -9.08 -16.93 -10.89
N GLN A 183 -9.32 -17.72 -11.93
CA GLN A 183 -10.37 -17.41 -12.90
C GLN A 183 -11.75 -17.47 -12.24
N GLY A 184 -12.60 -16.48 -12.53
CA GLY A 184 -14.03 -16.53 -12.19
C GLY A 184 -14.61 -15.41 -11.32
N PRO A 185 -13.84 -14.67 -10.48
CA PRO A 185 -14.41 -13.58 -9.69
C PRO A 185 -15.15 -12.59 -10.57
N ASP A 186 -16.39 -12.27 -10.19
CA ASP A 186 -17.27 -11.34 -10.91
C ASP A 186 -17.92 -10.33 -9.97
N ARG A 187 -17.49 -10.28 -8.71
CA ARG A 187 -18.07 -9.41 -7.69
C ARG A 187 -17.11 -9.13 -6.55
N TYR A 188 -17.43 -8.10 -5.79
CA TYR A 188 -16.82 -7.77 -4.51
C TYR A 188 -17.90 -7.53 -3.46
N LEU A 189 -17.71 -8.06 -2.25
CA LEU A 189 -18.57 -7.80 -1.09
C LEU A 189 -17.97 -6.67 -0.26
N ALA A 190 -18.71 -5.57 -0.13
CA ALA A 190 -18.35 -4.46 0.75
C ALA A 190 -19.28 -4.43 1.97
N VAL A 191 -18.70 -4.15 3.13
CA VAL A 191 -19.42 -3.98 4.40
C VAL A 191 -19.15 -2.58 4.91
N HIS A 192 -20.19 -1.95 5.43
CA HIS A 192 -20.18 -0.65 6.09
C HIS A 192 -20.84 -0.76 7.45
N GLN A 193 -20.30 0.00 8.39
CA GLN A 193 -20.77 0.07 9.76
C GLN A 193 -21.08 1.54 10.04
N GLY A 194 -22.36 1.86 10.26
CA GLY A 194 -22.79 3.20 10.59
C GLY A 194 -22.29 3.62 11.98
N ASP A 195 -21.95 4.91 12.10
CA ASP A 195 -21.57 5.54 13.37
C ASP A 195 -22.74 5.52 14.36
N GLU A 196 -22.46 5.80 15.63
CA GLU A 196 -23.50 5.90 16.66
C GLU A 196 -24.62 6.85 16.24
N GLY A 197 -25.86 6.43 16.43
CA GLY A 197 -27.05 7.19 16.00
C GLY A 197 -27.43 7.06 14.52
N SER A 198 -26.62 6.40 13.68
CA SER A 198 -26.96 6.17 12.27
C SER A 198 -28.27 5.38 12.12
N LEU A 199 -29.13 5.89 11.25
CA LEU A 199 -30.33 5.23 10.74
C LEU A 199 -29.96 4.49 9.45
N ILE A 200 -29.31 3.33 9.59
CA ILE A 200 -28.71 2.60 8.46
C ILE A 200 -29.69 2.25 7.33
N ASP A 201 -30.99 2.12 7.64
CA ASP A 201 -32.06 1.94 6.64
C ASP A 201 -32.13 3.07 5.60
N ASN A 202 -31.72 4.28 5.97
CA ASN A 202 -31.66 5.44 5.09
C ASN A 202 -30.37 5.49 4.26
N ALA A 203 -29.36 4.68 4.61
CA ALA A 203 -28.08 4.70 3.92
C ALA A 203 -28.24 4.25 2.46
N LEU A 204 -27.60 4.98 1.55
CA LEU A 204 -27.65 4.73 0.11
C LEU A 204 -26.31 4.21 -0.38
N VAL A 205 -26.35 3.23 -1.29
CA VAL A 205 -25.18 2.81 -2.05
C VAL A 205 -25.29 3.35 -3.47
N ARG A 206 -24.21 3.94 -3.96
CA ARG A 206 -24.07 4.41 -5.34
C ARG A 206 -22.88 3.70 -5.96
N ALA A 207 -23.14 2.81 -6.92
CA ALA A 207 -22.07 2.21 -7.70
C ALA A 207 -21.38 3.30 -8.55
N GLY A 208 -20.06 3.25 -8.60
CA GLY A 208 -19.22 4.11 -9.41
C GLY A 208 -18.77 3.40 -10.68
N GLU A 209 -17.52 3.59 -11.07
CA GLU A 209 -16.96 2.89 -12.23
C GLU A 209 -16.68 1.41 -11.92
N GLY A 210 -16.64 0.58 -12.97
CA GLY A 210 -16.17 -0.81 -12.89
C GLY A 210 -17.08 -1.76 -12.11
N CYS A 211 -18.21 -1.30 -11.58
CA CYS A 211 -19.16 -2.16 -10.90
C CYS A 211 -20.59 -1.64 -11.00
N ARG A 212 -21.53 -2.51 -10.65
CA ARG A 212 -22.95 -2.19 -10.47
C ARG A 212 -23.42 -2.79 -9.15
N GLN A 213 -24.37 -2.13 -8.50
CA GLN A 213 -24.93 -2.62 -7.26
C GLN A 213 -25.70 -3.92 -7.51
N GLY A 214 -25.38 -4.96 -6.75
CA GLY A 214 -26.12 -6.21 -6.65
C GLY A 214 -27.04 -6.19 -5.43
N ARG A 215 -27.02 -7.28 -4.67
CA ARG A 215 -27.81 -7.41 -3.44
C ARG A 215 -27.30 -6.46 -2.36
N LEU A 216 -28.23 -5.93 -1.58
CA LEU A 216 -27.97 -5.02 -0.48
C LEU A 216 -28.73 -5.53 0.75
N ARG A 217 -28.04 -5.66 1.87
CA ARG A 217 -28.61 -6.03 3.18
C ARG A 217 -28.26 -4.98 4.21
N ARG A 218 -29.15 -4.80 5.17
CA ARG A 218 -29.02 -3.85 6.27
C ARG A 218 -29.48 -4.51 7.55
N GLN A 219 -28.88 -4.13 8.66
CA GLN A 219 -29.26 -4.59 9.99
C GLN A 219 -29.20 -3.40 10.96
N ASN A 220 -30.37 -3.00 11.45
CA ASN A 220 -30.50 -1.81 12.31
C ASN A 220 -29.81 -1.98 13.67
N VAL A 221 -29.86 -3.18 14.26
CA VAL A 221 -29.28 -3.43 15.59
C VAL A 221 -27.78 -3.18 15.61
N SER A 222 -27.08 -3.69 14.58
CA SER A 222 -25.65 -3.43 14.41
C SER A 222 -25.39 -2.09 13.73
N ARG A 223 -26.36 -1.46 13.04
CA ARG A 223 -26.13 -0.35 12.08
C ARG A 223 -25.25 -0.76 10.90
N GLY A 224 -25.27 -2.05 10.57
CA GLY A 224 -24.45 -2.60 9.50
C GLY A 224 -25.19 -2.62 8.16
N LEU A 225 -24.42 -2.45 7.09
CA LEU A 225 -24.84 -2.56 5.70
C LEU A 225 -23.84 -3.43 4.95
N ALA A 226 -24.32 -4.36 4.13
CA ALA A 226 -23.49 -5.19 3.27
C ALA A 226 -24.03 -5.19 1.85
N VAL A 227 -23.15 -4.97 0.87
CA VAL A 227 -23.51 -4.79 -0.53
C VAL A 227 -22.62 -5.60 -1.46
N GLU A 228 -23.25 -6.24 -2.45
CA GLU A 228 -22.57 -6.81 -3.59
C GLU A 228 -22.31 -5.75 -4.64
N LEU A 229 -21.07 -5.71 -5.12
CA LEU A 229 -20.62 -4.89 -6.24
C LEU A 229 -20.27 -5.85 -7.36
N LEU A 230 -21.16 -5.98 -8.32
CA LEU A 230 -21.00 -6.91 -9.44
C LEU A 230 -20.15 -6.24 -10.51
N PHE A 231 -19.18 -6.97 -11.06
CA PHE A 231 -18.43 -6.57 -12.25
C PHE A 231 -19.26 -6.92 -13.49
N ASP A 232 -18.99 -6.24 -14.60
CA ASP A 232 -19.70 -6.49 -15.87
C ASP A 232 -19.23 -7.78 -16.58
N ARG A 233 -18.22 -8.44 -16.01
CA ARG A 233 -17.64 -9.69 -16.52
C ARG A 233 -16.94 -10.46 -15.41
N ARG A 234 -16.70 -11.75 -15.68
CA ARG A 234 -15.79 -12.58 -14.89
C ARG A 234 -14.34 -12.20 -15.23
N LEU A 235 -13.51 -12.09 -14.20
CA LEU A 235 -12.08 -11.81 -14.33
C LEU A 235 -11.31 -13.10 -14.61
N ALA A 236 -10.28 -13.00 -15.46
CA ALA A 236 -9.30 -14.07 -15.65
C ALA A 236 -8.30 -14.12 -14.49
N GLU A 237 -7.61 -15.24 -14.31
CA GLU A 237 -6.52 -15.33 -13.33
C GLU A 237 -5.40 -14.33 -13.64
N GLY A 238 -4.92 -13.64 -12.60
CA GLY A 238 -3.91 -12.59 -12.68
C GLY A 238 -4.43 -11.24 -13.18
N GLU A 239 -5.69 -11.16 -13.60
CA GLU A 239 -6.27 -9.97 -14.17
C GLU A 239 -6.57 -8.91 -13.11
N GLU A 240 -6.26 -7.66 -13.41
CA GLU A 240 -6.51 -6.52 -12.54
C GLU A 240 -7.81 -5.81 -12.93
N HIS A 241 -8.59 -5.43 -11.91
CA HIS A 241 -9.84 -4.72 -12.09
C HIS A 241 -9.93 -3.54 -11.14
N VAL A 242 -10.43 -2.42 -11.67
CA VAL A 242 -10.58 -1.17 -10.91
C VAL A 242 -12.06 -0.84 -10.84
N PHE A 243 -12.53 -0.55 -9.65
CA PHE A 243 -13.92 -0.15 -9.43
C PHE A 243 -14.05 0.82 -8.26
N SER A 244 -15.17 1.54 -8.22
CA SER A 244 -15.49 2.43 -7.11
C SER A 244 -16.95 2.38 -6.74
N PHE A 245 -17.25 2.81 -5.52
CA PHE A 245 -18.61 2.98 -5.03
C PHE A 245 -18.62 4.02 -3.91
N THR A 246 -19.80 4.59 -3.64
CA THR A 246 -20.02 5.52 -2.54
C THR A 246 -21.14 5.00 -1.65
N ILE A 247 -20.91 5.05 -0.35
CA ILE A 247 -21.95 4.85 0.66
C ILE A 247 -22.27 6.22 1.27
N VAL A 248 -23.54 6.59 1.28
CA VAL A 248 -24.05 7.82 1.89
C VAL A 248 -24.83 7.43 3.14
N ASP A 249 -24.41 7.94 4.30
CA ASP A 249 -24.96 7.61 5.63
C ASP A 249 -24.91 8.86 6.52
N ASP A 250 -25.63 9.91 6.13
CA ASP A 250 -25.53 11.24 6.75
C ASP A 250 -26.44 11.45 7.97
N THR A 251 -26.83 10.36 8.63
CA THR A 251 -27.73 10.38 9.80
C THR A 251 -27.03 10.07 11.13
N GLY A 252 -25.75 9.69 11.08
CA GLY A 252 -24.95 9.43 12.28
C GLY A 252 -24.71 10.66 13.14
N GLY A 253 -24.34 10.43 14.39
CA GLY A 253 -23.80 11.45 15.28
C GLY A 253 -22.37 11.87 14.90
N PRO A 254 -21.66 12.59 15.78
CA PRO A 254 -20.26 12.95 15.58
C PRO A 254 -19.38 11.72 15.33
N THR A 255 -18.73 11.67 14.17
CA THR A 255 -17.92 10.50 13.78
C THR A 255 -16.65 10.39 14.63
N PRO A 256 -16.25 9.20 15.11
CA PRO A 256 -14.96 8.99 15.76
C PRO A 256 -13.79 8.97 14.74
N GLY A 257 -14.08 9.16 13.45
CA GLY A 257 -13.15 8.99 12.35
C GLY A 257 -13.42 7.71 11.56
N HIS A 258 -12.58 7.44 10.56
CA HIS A 258 -12.79 6.31 9.64
C HIS A 258 -11.68 5.28 9.76
N HIS A 259 -12.06 4.00 9.74
CA HIS A 259 -11.15 2.87 9.78
C HIS A 259 -11.55 1.81 8.78
N ARG A 260 -10.56 1.13 8.21
CA ARG A 260 -10.73 0.00 7.31
C ARG A 260 -10.03 -1.22 7.87
N THR A 261 -10.75 -2.32 7.87
CA THR A 261 -10.21 -3.64 8.21
C THR A 261 -9.64 -4.31 6.96
N PHE A 262 -8.40 -4.75 7.05
CA PHE A 262 -7.70 -5.54 6.05
C PHE A 262 -7.58 -6.98 6.54
N ARG A 263 -8.15 -7.92 5.76
CA ARG A 263 -8.00 -9.35 6.01
C ARG A 263 -6.62 -9.86 5.60
N ASP A 264 -6.17 -9.38 4.46
CA ASP A 264 -4.92 -9.75 3.81
C ASP A 264 -4.07 -8.49 3.60
N ALA A 265 -2.82 -8.68 3.20
CA ALA A 265 -1.94 -7.56 2.92
C ALA A 265 -2.45 -6.72 1.74
N CYS A 266 -2.30 -5.41 1.83
CA CYS A 266 -2.61 -4.43 0.78
C CYS A 266 -1.36 -3.61 0.48
N ALA A 267 -1.02 -3.43 -0.80
CA ALA A 267 0.21 -2.72 -1.15
C ALA A 267 0.13 -1.23 -0.83
N SER A 268 -1.03 -0.61 -0.99
CA SER A 268 -1.25 0.80 -0.63
C SER A 268 -2.66 1.10 -0.16
N TYR A 269 -2.76 1.91 0.89
CA TYR A 269 -4.02 2.46 1.36
C TYR A 269 -3.89 3.96 1.58
N LEU A 270 -4.73 4.74 0.88
CA LEU A 270 -4.88 6.17 1.07
C LEU A 270 -6.25 6.45 1.69
N LEU A 271 -6.25 7.14 2.82
CA LEU A 271 -7.45 7.63 3.49
C LEU A 271 -7.43 9.15 3.51
N GLN A 272 -8.50 9.78 3.02
CA GLN A 272 -8.70 11.23 3.09
C GLN A 272 -9.99 11.57 3.81
N LEU A 273 -9.91 12.44 4.81
CA LEU A 273 -11.07 12.98 5.53
C LEU A 273 -11.23 14.45 5.13
N SER A 274 -12.39 14.81 4.59
CA SER A 274 -12.74 16.16 4.18
C SER A 274 -13.79 16.74 5.14
N PHE A 275 -13.38 17.65 5.99
CA PHE A 275 -14.19 18.30 7.01
C PHE A 275 -14.93 19.51 6.46
N HIS A 276 -16.18 19.68 6.90
CA HIS A 276 -16.90 20.91 6.68
C HIS A 276 -16.19 22.09 7.36
N ARG A 277 -16.12 23.26 6.70
CA ARG A 277 -15.37 24.45 7.19
C ARG A 277 -15.80 24.96 8.57
N ARG A 278 -17.02 24.63 9.01
CA ARG A 278 -17.57 25.00 10.33
C ARG A 278 -17.41 23.92 11.40
N ALA A 279 -16.86 22.77 11.04
CA ALA A 279 -16.69 21.61 11.91
C ALA A 279 -15.29 21.02 11.69
N LEU A 280 -14.27 21.82 12.04
CA LEU A 280 -12.88 21.35 12.02
C LEU A 280 -12.59 20.50 13.27
N PRO A 281 -11.78 19.44 13.14
CA PRO A 281 -11.44 18.56 14.25
C PRO A 281 -10.48 19.27 15.21
N ALA A 282 -10.50 18.87 16.49
CA ALA A 282 -9.49 19.28 17.46
C ALA A 282 -8.16 18.59 17.14
N ARG A 283 -8.20 17.27 16.93
CA ARG A 283 -7.05 16.43 16.60
C ARG A 283 -7.46 15.33 15.62
N CYS A 284 -6.52 14.95 14.76
CA CYS A 284 -6.65 13.81 13.88
C CYS A 284 -5.45 12.90 14.08
N ILE A 285 -5.67 11.62 14.28
CA ILE A 285 -4.61 10.69 14.66
C ILE A 285 -4.64 9.51 13.69
N LYS A 286 -3.62 9.43 12.84
CA LYS A 286 -3.33 8.22 12.06
C LYS A 286 -2.98 7.11 13.03
N GLN A 287 -3.53 5.93 12.83
CA GLN A 287 -3.20 4.74 13.61
C GLN A 287 -3.37 3.46 12.79
N PHE A 288 -2.66 2.43 13.21
CA PHE A 288 -2.87 1.05 12.81
C PHE A 288 -3.05 0.17 14.06
N ARG A 289 -3.96 -0.80 14.01
CA ARG A 289 -4.17 -1.79 15.08
C ARG A 289 -4.16 -3.19 14.48
N VAL A 290 -3.53 -4.13 15.16
CA VAL A 290 -3.56 -5.55 14.73
C VAL A 290 -4.92 -6.22 15.01
N SER A 291 -5.68 -5.70 15.99
CA SER A 291 -7.06 -6.10 16.31
C SER A 291 -7.78 -4.95 17.03
N ALA A 292 -9.10 -5.05 17.22
CA ALA A 292 -9.90 -4.01 17.87
C ALA A 292 -9.42 -3.69 19.31
N GLU A 293 -9.06 -4.73 20.06
CA GLU A 293 -8.60 -4.66 21.46
C GLU A 293 -7.11 -4.24 21.56
N ALA A 294 -6.35 -4.29 20.47
CA ALA A 294 -4.92 -4.02 20.51
C ALA A 294 -4.61 -2.51 20.63
N THR A 295 -3.51 -2.22 21.33
CA THR A 295 -2.92 -0.88 21.37
C THR A 295 -2.51 -0.44 19.96
N PRO A 296 -2.83 0.80 19.57
CA PRO A 296 -2.36 1.39 18.32
C PRO A 296 -0.85 1.36 18.17
N VAL A 297 -0.41 1.07 16.95
CA VAL A 297 0.95 1.28 16.46
C VAL A 297 0.90 2.26 15.28
N ASP A 298 2.06 2.79 14.89
CA ASP A 298 2.17 3.80 13.81
C ASP A 298 1.25 5.02 14.06
N VAL A 299 1.28 5.51 15.32
CA VAL A 299 0.46 6.63 15.78
C VAL A 299 1.13 7.94 15.37
N GLU A 300 0.42 8.73 14.56
CA GLU A 300 0.91 10.02 14.05
C GLU A 300 -0.22 11.04 14.12
N GLU A 301 0.03 12.20 14.75
CA GLU A 301 -0.91 13.31 14.73
C GLU A 301 -0.85 14.03 13.39
N LEU A 302 -2.00 14.13 12.72
CA LEU A 302 -2.13 14.69 11.39
C LEU A 302 -2.65 16.12 11.47
N VAL A 303 -2.06 17.00 10.66
CA VAL A 303 -2.48 18.39 10.58
C VAL A 303 -3.69 18.52 9.67
N CYS A 304 -4.80 19.05 10.20
CA CYS A 304 -5.92 19.53 9.40
C CYS A 304 -5.66 20.97 8.96
N GLY A 305 -5.19 21.14 7.72
CA GLY A 305 -4.89 22.47 7.17
C GLY A 305 -6.16 23.29 6.86
N LEU A 306 -5.97 24.54 6.41
CA LEU A 306 -7.06 25.46 6.03
C LEU A 306 -8.04 24.91 4.97
N GLY A 307 -7.60 23.92 4.19
CA GLY A 307 -8.45 23.22 3.23
C GLY A 307 -9.47 22.26 3.87
N GLY A 308 -9.37 22.01 5.17
CA GLY A 308 -10.25 21.07 5.89
C GLY A 308 -10.03 19.62 5.47
N VAL A 309 -8.86 19.27 4.94
CA VAL A 309 -8.55 17.91 4.49
C VAL A 309 -7.39 17.35 5.28
N VAL A 310 -7.57 16.12 5.76
CA VAL A 310 -6.54 15.28 6.38
C VAL A 310 -6.30 14.08 5.48
N SER A 311 -5.04 13.70 5.29
CA SER A 311 -4.66 12.54 4.46
C SER A 311 -3.71 11.64 5.24
N ALA A 312 -3.99 10.33 5.21
CA ALA A 312 -3.16 9.29 5.79
C ALA A 312 -2.81 8.27 4.71
N TYR A 313 -1.52 8.01 4.54
CA TYR A 313 -1.04 6.96 3.63
C TYR A 313 -0.43 5.82 4.44
N TYR A 314 -0.77 4.59 4.04
CA TYR A 314 -0.23 3.37 4.59
C TYR A 314 0.34 2.54 3.43
N GLY A 315 1.66 2.31 3.44
CA GLY A 315 2.32 1.41 2.51
C GLY A 315 2.44 0.01 3.10
N HIS A 316 2.22 -1.01 2.28
CA HIS A 316 2.34 -2.42 2.66
C HIS A 316 1.59 -2.77 3.95
N VAL A 317 0.31 -2.37 4.02
CA VAL A 317 -0.57 -2.69 5.14
C VAL A 317 -0.70 -4.21 5.27
N GLY A 318 -0.43 -4.73 6.47
CA GLY A 318 -0.73 -6.11 6.82
C GLY A 318 -2.16 -6.29 7.33
N PRO A 319 -2.56 -7.52 7.68
CA PRO A 319 -3.84 -7.78 8.33
C PRO A 319 -4.01 -6.94 9.59
N GLY A 320 -5.16 -6.27 9.73
CA GLY A 320 -5.42 -5.36 10.84
C GLY A 320 -6.39 -4.24 10.46
N ILE A 321 -6.35 -3.16 11.21
CA ILE A 321 -7.27 -2.02 11.12
C ILE A 321 -6.43 -0.75 10.92
N ALA A 322 -6.56 -0.10 9.78
CA ALA A 322 -5.89 1.15 9.46
C ALA A 322 -6.91 2.29 9.39
N GLY A 323 -6.63 3.43 10.02
CA GLY A 323 -7.56 4.55 10.01
C GLY A 323 -7.07 5.82 10.69
N VAL A 324 -7.89 6.86 10.57
CA VAL A 324 -7.69 8.14 11.23
C VAL A 324 -8.78 8.29 12.29
N ALA A 325 -8.39 8.38 13.56
CA ALA A 325 -9.28 8.81 14.63
C ALA A 325 -9.43 10.32 14.63
N VAL A 326 -10.61 10.79 15.01
CA VAL A 326 -10.97 12.20 15.07
C VAL A 326 -11.42 12.53 16.49
N GLU A 327 -10.79 13.56 17.07
CA GLU A 327 -11.19 14.14 18.34
C GLU A 327 -11.88 15.49 18.08
N TRP A 328 -13.05 15.69 18.68
CA TRP A 328 -13.84 16.90 18.57
C TRP A 328 -13.69 17.79 19.80
N THR A 329 -13.91 19.09 19.63
CA THR A 329 -14.04 20.06 20.74
C THR A 329 -15.41 20.06 21.37
#